data_AF-A0A011NY23-F1
#
_entry.id   AF-A0A011NY23-F1
#
_cell.length_a   1.000
_cell.length_b   1.000
_cell.length_c   1.000
_cell.angle_alpha   90.00
_cell.angle_beta   90.00
_cell.angle_gamma   90.00
#
_symmetry.space_group_name_H-M   'P 1'
#
loop_
_entity.id
_entity.type
_entity.pdbx_description
1 polymer ?
#
loop_
_entity_poly.entity_id
_entity_poly.type
_entity_poly.pdbx_seq_one_letter_code
_entity_poly.pdbx_strand_id
1 'polypeptide(L)'
;MLHFLPPPLLGILASALLGLNSLFWVPVLLVLALLKLLLPHPAVRLRLDPLLVRVAEAWIACNSGWMALTQRTTWDVQGIDGLQRRGWYLVNCNHQTWADILVLQHLLTGGIPLLKFFLKQQLISSCSTC
;
A
#
# COMPACT_ATOMS: atom_id res chain seq x y z
N MET A 1 -5.09 9.39 17.25
CA MET A 1 -4.91 9.62 18.71
C MET A 1 -3.97 10.79 19.05
N LEU A 2 -3.01 11.16 18.20
CA LEU A 2 -2.00 12.20 18.46
C LEU A 2 -2.46 13.63 18.10
N HIS A 3 -3.74 13.81 17.78
CA HIS A 3 -4.30 15.06 17.25
C HIS A 3 -4.36 16.21 18.28
N PHE A 4 -4.00 15.96 19.54
CA PHE A 4 -3.91 17.00 20.57
C PHE A 4 -2.61 17.83 20.44
N LEU A 5 -1.67 17.38 19.61
CA LEU A 5 -0.42 18.09 19.33
C LEU A 5 -0.65 19.26 18.37
N PRO A 6 0.20 20.31 18.41
CA PRO A 6 0.17 21.38 17.42
C PRO A 6 0.32 20.84 15.98
N PRO A 7 -0.41 21.39 15.00
CA PRO A 7 -0.39 20.90 13.62
C PRO A 7 1.00 20.67 13.00
N PRO A 8 2.00 21.57 13.13
CA PRO A 8 3.31 21.33 12.52
C PRO A 8 4.05 20.15 13.15
N LEU A 9 3.96 19.99 14.48
CA LEU A 9 4.60 18.88 15.19
C LEU A 9 3.96 17.54 14.80
N LEU A 10 2.63 17.51 14.68
CA LEU A 10 1.90 16.34 14.21
C LEU A 10 2.32 15.98 12.78
N GLY A 11 2.48 16.96 11.89
CA GLY A 11 2.94 16.73 10.52
C GLY A 11 4.36 16.15 10.45
N ILE A 12 5.28 16.65 11.27
CA ILE A 12 6.66 16.13 11.37
C ILE A 12 6.62 14.69 11.88
N LEU A 13 5.91 14.43 12.97
CA LEU A 13 5.81 13.09 13.57
C LEU A 13 5.14 12.11 12.61
N ALA A 14 4.06 12.52 11.94
CA ALA A 14 3.37 11.70 10.96
C ALA A 14 4.29 11.36 9.77
N SER A 15 4.99 12.35 9.23
CA SER A 15 5.94 12.14 8.14
C SER A 15 7.09 11.22 8.56
N ALA A 16 7.63 11.40 9.76
CA ALA A 16 8.70 10.57 10.29
C ALA A 16 8.25 9.11 10.47
N LEU A 17 7.08 8.88 11.05
CA LEU A 17 6.52 7.53 11.23
C LEU A 17 6.27 6.84 9.90
N LEU A 18 5.68 7.56 8.93
CA LEU A 18 5.42 7.02 7.59
C LEU A 18 6.73 6.71 6.84
N GLY A 19 7.72 7.61 6.97
CA GLY A 19 9.06 7.44 6.41
C GLY A 19 9.79 6.24 7.00
N LEU A 20 9.83 6.11 8.32
CA LEU A 20 10.44 4.96 9.02
C LEU A 20 9.75 3.64 8.67
N ASN A 21 8.41 3.63 8.61
CA ASN A 21 7.65 2.46 8.18
C ASN A 21 8.05 2.03 6.76
N SER A 22 8.13 3.00 5.84
CA SER A 22 8.53 2.73 4.45
C SER A 22 9.98 2.28 4.34
N LEU A 23 10.91 2.91 5.07
CA LEU A 23 12.33 2.54 5.12
C LEU A 23 12.56 1.14 5.68
N PHE A 24 11.66 0.63 6.51
CA PHE A 24 11.73 -0.75 7.00
C PHE A 24 11.17 -1.74 5.97
N TRP A 25 9.96 -1.50 5.46
CA TRP A 25 9.27 -2.48 4.61
C TRP A 25 9.80 -2.55 3.18
N VAL A 26 10.26 -1.42 2.61
CA VAL A 26 10.76 -1.38 1.23
C VAL A 26 11.99 -2.28 1.06
N PRO A 27 13.05 -2.21 1.89
CA PRO A 27 14.19 -3.12 1.80
C PRO A 27 13.78 -4.59 1.93
N VAL A 28 12.86 -4.93 2.84
CA VAL A 28 12.37 -6.31 3.01
C VAL A 28 11.70 -6.79 1.72
N LEU A 29 10.83 -5.98 1.12
CA LEU A 29 10.18 -6.29 -0.17
C LEU A 29 11.21 -6.43 -1.30
N LEU A 30 12.19 -5.54 -1.38
CA LEU A 30 13.23 -5.57 -2.40
C LEU A 30 14.11 -6.82 -2.29
N VAL A 31 14.52 -7.22 -1.08
CA VAL A 31 15.28 -8.45 -0.85
C VAL A 31 14.48 -9.66 -1.32
N LEU A 32 13.21 -9.77 -0.95
CA LEU A 32 12.35 -10.89 -1.39
C LEU A 32 12.12 -10.88 -2.91
N ALA A 33 11.96 -9.71 -3.51
CA ALA A 33 11.81 -9.56 -4.96
C ALA A 33 13.10 -9.95 -5.70
N LEU A 34 14.28 -9.56 -5.19
CA LEU A 34 15.58 -9.96 -5.72
C LEU A 34 15.78 -11.47 -5.62
N LEU A 35 15.45 -12.08 -4.48
CA LEU A 35 15.51 -13.54 -4.33
C LEU A 35 14.60 -14.25 -5.34
N LYS A 36 13.38 -13.74 -5.56
CA LYS A 36 12.46 -14.26 -6.57
C LYS A 36 12.99 -14.11 -8.01
N LEU A 37 13.71 -13.02 -8.29
CA LEU A 37 14.33 -12.76 -9.59
C LEU A 37 15.52 -13.69 -9.85
N LEU A 38 16.41 -13.84 -8.87
CA LEU A 38 17.63 -14.64 -8.97
C LEU A 38 17.36 -16.16 -8.93
N LEU A 39 16.28 -16.59 -8.28
CA LEU A 39 15.91 -18.01 -8.16
C LEU A 39 14.63 -18.30 -8.98
N PRO A 40 14.74 -18.56 -10.29
CA PRO A 40 13.59 -18.80 -11.16
C PRO A 40 12.90 -20.16 -10.95
N HIS A 41 13.26 -20.90 -9.90
CA HIS A 41 12.75 -22.24 -9.67
C HIS A 41 11.28 -22.22 -9.20
N PRO A 42 10.37 -23.03 -9.79
CA PRO A 42 8.93 -23.00 -9.46
C PRO A 42 8.64 -23.21 -7.97
N ALA A 43 9.36 -24.10 -7.30
CA ALA A 43 9.15 -24.37 -5.87
C ALA A 43 9.53 -23.18 -4.98
N VAL A 44 10.51 -22.36 -5.40
CA VAL A 44 10.90 -21.14 -4.68
C VAL A 44 9.82 -20.08 -4.85
N ARG A 45 9.32 -19.89 -6.07
CA ARG A 45 8.23 -18.94 -6.37
C ARG A 45 6.94 -19.27 -5.61
N LEU A 46 6.58 -20.55 -5.51
CA LEU A 46 5.41 -21.00 -4.75
C LEU A 46 5.44 -20.59 -3.28
N ARG A 47 6.64 -20.43 -2.70
CA ARG A 47 6.82 -19.98 -1.31
C ARG A 47 7.02 -18.47 -1.19
N LEU A 48 7.75 -17.85 -2.13
CA LEU A 48 8.02 -16.41 -2.10
C LEU A 48 6.81 -15.56 -2.46
N ASP A 49 5.95 -16.03 -3.37
CA ASP A 49 4.76 -15.29 -3.80
C ASP A 49 3.79 -14.99 -2.64
N PRO A 50 3.33 -15.98 -1.85
CA PRO A 50 2.49 -15.67 -0.69
C PRO A 50 3.23 -14.88 0.39
N LEU A 51 4.55 -15.03 0.52
CA LEU A 51 5.35 -14.25 1.47
C LEU A 51 5.39 -12.78 1.08
N LEU A 52 5.64 -12.46 -0.19
CA LEU A 52 5.62 -11.09 -0.72
C LEU A 52 4.26 -10.42 -0.49
N VAL A 53 3.17 -11.15 -0.73
CA VAL A 53 1.82 -10.64 -0.46
C VAL A 53 1.63 -10.37 1.03
N ARG A 54 2.03 -11.28 1.92
CA ARG A 54 1.91 -11.08 3.37
C ARG A 54 2.73 -9.90 3.88
N VAL A 55 3.93 -9.69 3.34
CA VAL A 55 4.79 -8.55 3.67
C VAL A 55 4.13 -7.24 3.21
N ALA A 56 3.58 -7.21 2.00
CA ALA A 56 2.85 -6.05 1.50
C ALA A 56 1.59 -5.75 2.35
N GLU A 57 0.83 -6.77 2.72
CA GLU A 57 -0.34 -6.63 3.60
C GLU A 57 0.05 -6.14 5.00
N ALA A 58 1.16 -6.63 5.56
CA ALA A 58 1.68 -6.16 6.85
C ALA A 58 2.11 -4.69 6.78
N TRP A 59 2.77 -4.27 5.70
CA TRP A 59 3.10 -2.87 5.47
C TRP A 59 1.84 -1.98 5.40
N ILE A 60 0.80 -2.43 4.69
CA ILE A 60 -0.48 -1.72 4.60
C ILE A 60 -1.18 -1.65 5.97
N ALA A 61 -1.13 -2.72 6.76
CA ALA A 61 -1.66 -2.72 8.11
C ALA A 61 -0.94 -1.70 9.01
N CYS A 62 0.39 -1.58 8.89
CA CYS A 62 1.16 -0.54 9.56
C CYS A 62 0.77 0.87 9.09
N ASN A 63 0.57 1.09 7.78
CA ASN A 63 0.07 2.36 7.25
C ASN A 63 -1.33 2.69 7.80
N SER A 64 -2.21 1.70 7.90
CA SER A 64 -3.54 1.86 8.50
C SER A 64 -3.46 2.26 9.98
N GLY A 65 -2.56 1.63 10.74
CA GLY A 65 -2.26 2.03 12.12
C GLY A 65 -1.74 3.47 12.20
N TRP A 66 -0.82 3.85 11.30
CA TRP A 66 -0.34 5.22 11.19
C TRP A 66 -1.48 6.23 10.91
N MET A 67 -2.43 5.90 10.02
CA MET A 67 -3.59 6.73 9.74
C MET A 67 -4.45 6.91 11.00
N ALA A 68 -4.75 5.83 11.73
CA ALA A 68 -5.52 5.88 12.97
C ALA A 68 -4.81 6.68 14.09
N LEU A 69 -3.48 6.63 14.13
CA LEU A 69 -2.68 7.37 15.10
C LEU A 69 -2.63 8.86 14.80
N THR A 70 -2.45 9.23 13.53
CA THR A 70 -2.08 10.60 13.14
C THR A 70 -3.22 11.42 12.54
N GLN A 71 -4.20 10.78 11.90
CA GLN A 71 -5.29 11.46 11.21
C GLN A 71 -6.57 11.47 12.06
N ARG A 72 -7.42 12.48 11.83
CA ARG A 72 -8.80 12.54 12.35
C ARG A 72 -9.79 12.27 11.21
N THR A 73 -9.73 11.06 10.65
CA THR A 73 -10.56 10.67 9.51
C THR A 73 -11.78 9.90 9.99
N THR A 74 -12.97 10.37 9.61
CA THR A 74 -14.23 9.61 9.72
C THR A 74 -14.55 9.03 8.35
N TRP A 75 -14.70 7.71 8.29
CA TRP A 75 -14.97 6.99 7.05
C TRP A 75 -16.48 6.83 6.87
N ASP A 76 -17.01 7.43 5.80
CA ASP A 76 -18.33 7.09 5.26
C ASP A 76 -18.11 6.25 3.99
N VAL A 77 -18.31 4.94 4.12
CA VAL A 77 -17.98 3.97 3.08
C VAL A 77 -19.19 3.06 2.88
N GLN A 78 -19.59 2.90 1.63
CA GLN A 78 -20.77 2.13 1.24
C GLN A 78 -20.38 1.05 0.23
N GLY A 79 -21.09 -0.08 0.27
CA GLY A 79 -20.97 -1.13 -0.75
C GLY A 79 -19.68 -1.95 -0.73
N ILE A 80 -18.92 -1.90 0.38
CA ILE A 80 -17.76 -2.80 0.59
C ILE A 80 -18.14 -4.12 1.25
N ASP A 81 -19.38 -4.24 1.75
CA ASP A 81 -19.90 -5.46 2.33
C ASP A 81 -20.02 -6.57 1.28
N GLY A 82 -19.66 -7.80 1.65
CA GLY A 82 -19.76 -8.97 0.76
C GLY A 82 -18.63 -9.09 -0.27
N LEU A 83 -17.63 -8.19 -0.26
CA LEU A 83 -16.40 -8.37 -1.02
C LEU A 83 -15.68 -9.66 -0.59
N GLN A 84 -15.12 -10.37 -1.56
CA GLN A 84 -14.49 -11.67 -1.36
C GLN A 84 -13.02 -11.64 -1.71
N ARG A 85 -12.17 -12.12 -0.80
CA ARG A 85 -10.72 -12.13 -0.99
C ARG A 85 -10.22 -12.99 -2.16
N ARG A 86 -11.08 -13.87 -2.70
CA ARG A 86 -10.81 -14.71 -3.87
C ARG A 86 -11.53 -14.24 -5.16
N GLY A 87 -12.17 -13.07 -5.13
CA GLY A 87 -12.85 -12.49 -6.28
C GLY A 87 -11.90 -11.74 -7.23
N TRP A 88 -12.45 -11.31 -8.37
CA TRP A 88 -11.75 -10.48 -9.36
C TRP A 88 -12.46 -9.13 -9.44
N TYR A 89 -11.74 -8.05 -9.12
CA TYR A 89 -12.30 -6.72 -9.02
C TYR A 89 -11.51 -5.74 -9.87
N LEU A 90 -12.23 -4.88 -10.60
CA LEU A 90 -11.66 -3.67 -11.18
C LEU A 90 -12.02 -2.50 -10.25
N VAL A 91 -11.02 -2.00 -9.52
CA VAL A 91 -11.19 -0.83 -8.66
C VAL A 91 -10.89 0.42 -9.48
N ASN A 92 -11.88 1.28 -9.61
CA ASN A 92 -11.77 2.56 -10.29
C ASN A 92 -12.02 3.69 -9.28
N CYS A 93 -11.15 4.69 -9.25
CA CYS A 93 -11.27 5.85 -8.38
C CYS A 93 -10.96 7.14 -9.17
N ASN A 94 -11.52 8.25 -8.72
CA ASN A 94 -10.99 9.55 -9.07
C ASN A 94 -9.57 9.69 -8.47
N HIS A 95 -8.69 10.44 -9.14
CA HIS A 95 -7.37 10.75 -8.59
C HIS A 95 -7.36 12.18 -8.06
N GLN A 96 -7.39 12.32 -6.73
CA GLN A 96 -7.37 13.62 -6.06
C GLN A 96 -6.01 13.90 -5.45
N THR A 97 -5.40 12.91 -4.82
CA THR A 97 -4.16 13.09 -4.09
C THR A 97 -3.31 11.83 -4.08
N TRP A 98 -2.06 11.97 -3.64
CA TRP A 98 -1.20 10.83 -3.37
C TRP A 98 -1.77 9.92 -2.25
N ALA A 99 -2.61 10.45 -1.36
CA ALA A 99 -3.20 9.69 -0.27
C ALA A 99 -4.23 8.65 -0.75
N ASP A 100 -4.75 8.78 -1.98
CA ASP A 100 -5.76 7.88 -2.55
C ASP A 100 -5.31 6.41 -2.46
N ILE A 101 -4.04 6.13 -2.73
CA ILE A 101 -3.47 4.77 -2.64
C ILE A 101 -3.55 4.25 -1.21
N LEU A 102 -3.21 5.07 -0.21
CA LEU A 102 -3.27 4.68 1.19
C LEU A 102 -4.70 4.44 1.65
N VAL A 103 -5.64 5.28 1.21
CA VAL A 103 -7.07 5.13 1.49
C VAL A 103 -7.61 3.82 0.90
N LEU A 104 -7.36 3.57 -0.39
CA LEU A 104 -7.82 2.35 -1.05
C LEU A 104 -7.21 1.10 -0.40
N GLN A 105 -5.92 1.14 -0.09
CA GLN A 105 -5.26 0.05 0.63
C GLN A 105 -5.85 -0.15 2.03
N HIS A 106 -6.12 0.92 2.78
CA HIS A 106 -6.73 0.85 4.10
C HIS A 106 -8.12 0.20 4.07
N LEU A 107 -8.98 0.62 3.14
CA LEU A 107 -10.37 0.18 3.08
C LEU A 107 -10.55 -1.20 2.45
N LEU A 108 -9.72 -1.57 1.47
CA LEU A 108 -9.96 -2.74 0.63
C LEU A 108 -9.06 -3.94 0.99
N THR A 109 -7.92 -3.71 1.66
CA THR A 109 -7.02 -4.81 2.02
C THR A 109 -7.69 -5.75 3.03
N GLY A 110 -7.70 -7.05 2.70
CA GLY A 110 -8.35 -8.08 3.50
C GLY A 110 -9.75 -8.45 3.00
N GLY A 111 -10.46 -7.52 2.34
CA GLY A 111 -11.75 -7.76 1.69
C GLY A 111 -11.61 -8.24 0.23
N ILE A 112 -10.66 -7.68 -0.51
CA ILE A 112 -10.34 -8.07 -1.89
C ILE A 112 -8.87 -8.52 -2.01
N PRO A 113 -8.47 -9.16 -3.12
CA PRO A 113 -7.05 -9.40 -3.40
C PRO A 113 -6.25 -8.10 -3.38
N LEU A 114 -4.97 -8.20 -2.99
CA LEU A 114 -4.05 -7.05 -2.97
C LEU A 114 -4.11 -6.27 -4.30
N LEU A 115 -4.29 -4.96 -4.19
CA LEU A 115 -4.43 -4.07 -5.33
C LEU A 115 -3.19 -4.15 -6.23
N LYS A 116 -3.43 -4.39 -7.52
CA LYS A 116 -2.41 -4.31 -8.57
C LYS A 116 -2.70 -3.07 -9.40
N PHE A 117 -1.81 -2.10 -9.34
CA PHE A 117 -1.97 -0.85 -10.06
C PHE A 117 -1.59 -1.05 -11.54
N PHE A 118 -2.49 -0.65 -12.43
CA PHE A 118 -2.16 -0.52 -13.85
C PHE A 118 -1.33 0.74 -14.04
N LEU A 119 -0.01 0.57 -14.19
CA LEU A 119 0.87 1.64 -14.60
C LEU A 119 0.84 1.74 -16.13
N LYS A 120 0.19 2.78 -16.66
CA LYS A 120 0.23 3.06 -18.11
C LYS A 120 1.66 3.50 -18.47
N GLN A 121 2.35 2.74 -19.33
CA GLN A 121 3.73 3.06 -19.75
C GLN A 121 3.89 4.50 -20.27
N GLN A 122 2.84 5.05 -20.90
CA GLN A 122 2.82 6.42 -21.43
C GLN A 122 3.01 7.52 -20.37
N LEU A 123 2.87 7.23 -19.07
CA LEU A 123 3.18 8.15 -17.98
C LEU A 123 4.66 8.08 -17.53
N ILE A 124 5.39 7.04 -17.92
CA ILE A 124 6.83 6.86 -17.66
C ILE A 124 7.64 7.40 -18.86
N SER A 125 7.07 7.36 -20.06
CA SER A 125 7.72 7.73 -21.33
C SER A 125 7.76 9.22 -21.67
N SER A 126 7.25 10.12 -20.83
CA SER A 126 7.22 11.56 -21.14
C SER A 126 8.61 12.25 -21.07
N CYS A 127 9.69 11.49 -20.94
CA CYS A 127 11.06 12.00 -21.01
C CYS A 127 11.94 11.16 -21.96
N SER A 128 11.51 11.00 -23.22
CA SER A 128 12.39 10.49 -24.28
C SER A 128 11.85 10.84 -25.67
N THR A 129 11.78 12.14 -25.98
CA THR A 129 11.97 12.72 -27.33
C THR A 129 11.77 14.24 -27.24
N CYS A 130 12.88 14.96 -27.14
CA CYS A 130 13.09 16.27 -27.77
C CYS A 130 14.45 16.15 -28.47
#